data_AF-D3YVY7-F1
#
_entry.id   AF-D3YVY7-F1
#
_cell.length_a   1.000
_cell.length_b   1.000
_cell.length_c   1.000
_cell.angle_alpha   90.00
_cell.angle_beta   90.00
_cell.angle_gamma   90.00
#
_symmetry.space_group_name_H-M   'P 1'
#
loop_
_entity.id
_entity.type
_entity.pdbx_description
1 polymer ?
#
loop_
_entity_poly.entity_id
_entity_poly.type
_entity_poly.pdbx_seq_one_letter_code
_entity_poly.pdbx_strand_id
1 'polypeptide(L)'
;MIMHLGLMMVVGLTLCLMHGQALLQVPEHPFSVVWNVPSARCKAHFGVHLPLDALGIVANHGQHFHGQNISIFYKNQFGLYPYFGPRGTAHNGGIPQAVSLDHHLARAAHQILHSLGSSFAGLAVLDWEEWYPLWAGNWGPHRQVYLAASWVWTQQMFPGLDPQEQLHKAHTSFEQAARALMEYTLQLGRTLRPSGLWGFYRYPACGNGWHKMASNYTGHCHAAITTRNTQLRWLWAASSALFPSIYLPPRLPLAYRQAFVRHRLEEAFRVALLEHSHPLPVLAYSRLTHRSSGRFLSLEKCWRLHDYLVGTLGPYVINVTKAAMACS
;
A
#
# COMPACT_ATOMS: atom_id res chain seq x y z
N MET A 1 -41.17 13.39 67.90
CA MET A 1 -42.08 12.74 66.94
C MET A 1 -42.01 13.54 65.65
N ILE A 2 -41.56 12.89 64.58
CA ILE A 2 -41.71 13.18 63.14
C ILE A 2 -40.45 12.65 62.44
N MET A 3 -40.65 11.45 61.89
CA MET A 3 -39.88 10.82 60.84
C MET A 3 -39.88 11.72 59.60
N HIS A 4 -38.73 11.88 58.95
CA HIS A 4 -38.71 12.04 57.50
C HIS A 4 -37.77 11.00 56.90
N LEU A 5 -38.38 10.07 56.15
CA LEU A 5 -37.72 9.12 55.28
C LEU A 5 -36.94 9.90 54.21
N GLY A 6 -35.61 9.85 54.28
CA GLY A 6 -34.74 10.19 53.16
C GLY A 6 -34.69 9.00 52.21
N LEU A 7 -35.27 9.16 51.02
CA LEU A 7 -35.19 8.23 49.90
C LEU A 7 -33.71 8.10 49.48
N MET A 8 -33.05 7.00 49.84
CA MET A 8 -31.70 6.69 49.35
C MET A 8 -31.78 6.28 47.89
N MET A 9 -31.54 7.23 46.98
CA MET A 9 -31.34 6.93 45.57
C MET A 9 -29.91 6.38 45.41
N VAL A 10 -29.80 5.05 45.39
CA VAL A 10 -28.57 4.37 44.94
C VAL A 10 -28.47 4.60 43.43
N VAL A 11 -27.78 5.67 43.04
CA VAL A 11 -27.36 5.85 41.64
C VAL A 11 -26.22 4.86 41.41
N GLY A 12 -26.57 3.69 40.89
CA GLY A 12 -25.59 2.79 40.30
C GLY A 12 -24.96 3.48 39.09
N LEU A 13 -23.74 3.99 39.28
CA LEU A 13 -22.85 4.35 38.17
C LEU A 13 -22.43 3.04 37.49
N THR A 14 -23.26 2.55 36.58
CA THR A 14 -22.79 1.68 35.51
C THR A 14 -21.85 2.53 34.66
N LEU A 15 -20.55 2.34 34.86
CA LEU A 15 -19.50 2.72 33.91
C LEU A 15 -19.79 1.98 32.59
N CYS A 16 -20.67 2.57 31.78
CA CYS A 16 -20.69 2.32 30.36
C CYS A 16 -19.38 2.88 29.81
N LEU A 17 -18.34 2.04 29.81
CA LEU A 17 -17.23 2.11 28.86
C LEU A 17 -17.77 1.83 27.46
N MET A 18 -18.66 2.70 26.98
CA MET A 18 -18.92 2.83 25.57
C MET A 18 -17.68 3.50 25.02
N HIS A 19 -16.76 2.68 24.51
CA HIS A 19 -15.85 3.09 23.47
C HIS A 19 -16.67 3.91 22.48
N GLY A 20 -16.44 5.23 22.46
CA GLY A 20 -17.03 6.10 21.46
C GLY A 20 -16.63 5.55 20.09
N GLN A 21 -17.52 4.78 19.47
CA GLN A 21 -17.48 4.60 18.04
C GLN A 21 -17.58 6.01 17.47
N ALA A 22 -16.48 6.47 16.88
CA ALA A 22 -16.47 7.73 16.17
C ALA A 22 -17.66 7.71 15.19
N LEU A 23 -18.65 8.55 15.47
CA LEU A 23 -19.66 8.96 14.52
C LEU A 23 -18.97 9.20 13.18
N LEU A 24 -19.52 8.64 12.11
CA LEU A 24 -19.16 8.87 10.70
C LEU A 24 -18.67 10.31 10.51
N GLN A 25 -17.37 10.54 10.64
CA GLN A 25 -16.76 11.79 10.24
C GLN A 25 -16.78 11.74 8.71
N VAL A 26 -17.64 12.57 8.12
CA VAL A 26 -17.46 12.98 6.73
C VAL A 26 -15.99 13.37 6.60
N PRO A 27 -15.21 12.74 5.71
CA PRO A 27 -13.81 13.10 5.54
C PRO A 27 -13.73 14.61 5.30
N GLU A 28 -12.88 15.33 6.06
CA GLU A 28 -12.69 16.78 5.85
C GLU A 28 -12.37 17.10 4.38
N HIS A 29 -11.80 16.13 3.66
CA HIS A 29 -11.60 16.14 2.22
C HIS A 29 -12.05 14.80 1.60
N PRO A 30 -13.18 14.75 0.85
CA PRO A 30 -13.69 13.53 0.21
C PRO A 30 -12.79 13.05 -0.94
N PHE A 31 -11.96 13.95 -1.49
CA PHE A 31 -10.92 13.63 -2.47
C PHE A 31 -9.63 14.38 -2.13
N SER A 32 -8.50 13.67 -2.13
CA SER A 32 -7.19 14.24 -1.82
C SER A 32 -6.14 13.80 -2.83
N VAL A 33 -5.23 14.71 -3.18
CA VAL A 33 -4.08 14.43 -4.04
C VAL A 33 -2.82 14.58 -3.22
N VAL A 34 -2.05 13.49 -3.11
CA VAL A 34 -0.83 13.44 -2.29
C VAL A 34 0.40 13.35 -3.18
N TRP A 35 1.37 14.22 -2.92
CA TRP A 35 2.61 14.31 -3.68
C TRP A 35 3.66 13.34 -3.16
N ASN A 36 3.91 12.28 -3.93
CA ASN A 36 4.95 11.30 -3.67
C ASN A 36 6.01 11.27 -4.79
N VAL A 37 6.52 12.44 -5.16
CA VAL A 37 7.62 12.61 -6.12
C VAL A 37 8.83 13.16 -5.36
N PRO A 38 10.05 12.63 -5.59
CA PRO A 38 11.27 13.08 -4.90
C PRO A 38 11.75 14.45 -5.43
N SER A 39 10.94 15.50 -5.25
CA SER A 39 11.14 16.83 -5.82
C SER A 39 11.87 17.82 -4.91
N ALA A 40 12.24 17.43 -3.68
CA ALA A 40 12.97 18.30 -2.75
C ALA A 40 14.22 18.96 -3.37
N ARG A 41 14.91 18.21 -4.25
CA ARG A 41 16.10 18.69 -4.97
C ARG A 41 15.81 19.87 -5.90
N CYS A 42 14.60 20.01 -6.44
CA CYS A 42 14.25 21.12 -7.33
C CYS A 42 14.44 22.48 -6.66
N LYS A 43 13.94 22.64 -5.43
CA LYS A 43 14.18 23.86 -4.65
C LYS A 43 15.61 23.90 -4.11
N ALA A 44 16.05 22.84 -3.43
CA ALA A 44 17.29 22.84 -2.68
C ALA A 44 18.56 23.03 -3.53
N HIS A 45 18.56 22.55 -4.77
CA HIS A 45 19.74 22.56 -5.64
C HIS A 45 19.58 23.48 -6.86
N PHE A 46 18.36 23.67 -7.34
CA PHE A 46 18.11 24.40 -8.59
C PHE A 46 17.31 25.70 -8.40
N GLY A 47 16.83 26.00 -7.19
CA GLY A 47 15.99 27.17 -6.94
C GLY A 47 14.60 27.11 -7.62
N VAL A 48 14.21 25.95 -8.15
CA VAL A 48 12.91 25.78 -8.81
C VAL A 48 11.86 25.43 -7.77
N HIS A 49 10.93 26.35 -7.55
CA HIS A 49 9.82 26.18 -6.62
C HIS A 49 8.68 25.41 -7.30
N LEU A 50 8.13 24.39 -6.64
CA LEU A 50 6.91 23.71 -7.09
C LEU A 50 5.76 24.14 -6.17
N PRO A 51 4.71 24.83 -6.66
CA PRO A 51 3.69 25.46 -5.82
C PRO A 51 2.60 24.46 -5.38
N LEU A 52 2.98 23.36 -4.74
CA LEU A 52 2.06 22.25 -4.40
C LEU A 52 0.91 22.69 -3.47
N ASP A 53 1.21 23.43 -2.40
CA ASP A 53 0.20 23.88 -1.42
C ASP A 53 -0.82 24.81 -2.06
N ALA A 54 -0.38 25.74 -2.91
CA ALA A 54 -1.25 26.66 -3.65
C ALA A 54 -2.17 25.92 -4.65
N LEU A 55 -1.80 24.70 -5.05
CA LEU A 55 -2.58 23.83 -5.93
C LEU A 55 -3.46 22.83 -5.16
N GLY A 56 -3.49 22.90 -3.82
CA GLY A 56 -4.24 21.95 -2.98
C GLY A 56 -3.66 20.53 -3.01
N ILE A 57 -2.39 20.37 -3.36
CA ILE A 57 -1.70 19.09 -3.37
C ILE A 57 -0.99 18.90 -2.03
N VAL A 58 -1.38 17.87 -1.28
CA VAL A 58 -0.79 17.54 0.01
C VAL A 58 0.64 17.02 -0.19
N ALA A 59 1.63 17.69 0.40
CA ALA A 59 3.04 17.31 0.28
C ALA A 59 3.73 17.30 1.65
N ASN A 60 4.76 16.47 1.81
CA ASN A 60 5.60 16.52 3.00
C ASN A 60 6.27 17.90 3.14
N HIS A 61 6.63 18.28 4.38
CA HIS A 61 7.39 19.51 4.61
C HIS A 61 8.67 19.51 3.76
N GLY A 62 9.01 20.65 3.17
CA GLY A 62 10.17 20.77 2.28
C GLY A 62 10.13 19.88 1.02
N GLN A 63 8.97 19.25 0.73
CA GLN A 63 8.82 18.24 -0.33
C GLN A 63 9.75 17.04 -0.16
N HIS A 64 10.12 16.72 1.09
CA HIS A 64 10.90 15.53 1.40
C HIS A 64 10.15 14.27 0.96
N PHE A 65 10.90 13.28 0.50
CA PHE A 65 10.30 12.05 -0.02
C PHE A 65 9.67 11.18 1.08
N HIS A 66 10.17 11.31 2.31
CA HIS A 66 9.58 10.73 3.52
C HIS A 66 9.24 11.88 4.48
N GLY A 67 8.06 11.83 5.08
CA GLY A 67 7.59 12.90 5.96
C GLY A 67 6.22 12.62 6.55
N GLN A 68 5.60 13.68 7.07
CA GLN A 68 4.40 13.63 7.89
C GLN A 68 3.12 13.24 7.12
N ASN A 69 3.07 13.51 5.81
CA ASN A 69 1.90 13.26 4.98
C ASN A 69 1.98 11.92 4.24
N ILE A 70 3.16 11.55 3.76
CA ILE A 70 3.41 10.25 3.12
C ILE A 70 4.85 9.79 3.33
N SER A 71 5.02 8.51 3.64
CA SER A 71 6.29 7.82 3.68
C SER A 71 6.16 6.47 3.00
N ILE A 72 6.91 6.27 1.92
CA ILE A 72 7.00 4.98 1.21
C ILE A 72 8.27 4.25 1.63
N PHE A 73 8.17 2.93 1.82
CA PHE A 73 9.22 2.08 2.33
C PHE A 73 9.57 1.02 1.29
N TYR A 74 10.70 1.19 0.61
CA TYR A 74 11.15 0.24 -0.41
C TYR A 74 11.69 -1.06 0.21
N LYS A 75 11.71 -2.13 -0.59
CA LYS A 75 12.16 -3.49 -0.22
C LYS A 75 13.46 -3.59 0.60
N ASN A 76 14.42 -2.68 0.39
CA ASN A 76 15.73 -2.69 1.05
C ASN A 76 15.85 -1.65 2.18
N GLN A 77 14.74 -1.01 2.56
CA GLN A 77 14.70 0.10 3.52
C GLN A 77 13.82 -0.21 4.74
N PHE A 78 13.11 -1.34 4.76
CA PHE A 78 12.13 -1.62 5.81
C PHE A 78 12.04 -3.10 6.18
N GLY A 79 12.24 -3.38 7.47
CA GLY A 79 12.37 -4.72 8.01
C GLY A 79 13.52 -5.51 7.37
N LEU A 80 13.43 -6.83 7.48
CA LEU A 80 14.28 -7.79 6.79
C LEU A 80 13.48 -8.48 5.68
N TYR A 81 13.00 -7.71 4.70
CA TYR A 81 12.22 -8.28 3.60
C TYR A 81 13.08 -9.23 2.74
N PRO A 82 12.66 -10.50 2.52
CA PRO A 82 13.44 -11.45 1.73
C PRO A 82 13.23 -11.24 0.22
N TYR A 83 14.32 -11.16 -0.53
CA TYR A 83 14.28 -11.04 -2.00
C TYR A 83 15.58 -11.50 -2.67
N PHE A 84 15.51 -11.73 -3.99
CA PHE A 84 16.70 -11.96 -4.82
C PHE A 84 17.16 -10.68 -5.53
N GLY A 85 18.43 -10.32 -5.35
CA GLY A 85 19.10 -9.22 -6.02
C GLY A 85 19.60 -9.56 -7.43
N PRO A 86 20.30 -8.62 -8.09
CA PRO A 86 20.95 -8.89 -9.37
C PRO A 86 21.84 -10.14 -9.29
N ARG A 87 21.81 -10.98 -10.33
CA ARG A 87 22.54 -12.26 -10.38
C ARG A 87 22.11 -13.30 -9.33
N GLY A 88 20.93 -13.15 -8.73
CA GLY A 88 20.35 -14.15 -7.84
C GLY A 88 20.88 -14.11 -6.40
N THR A 89 21.57 -13.04 -5.98
CA THR A 89 22.03 -12.88 -4.59
C THR A 89 20.82 -12.87 -3.64
N ALA A 90 20.77 -13.82 -2.71
CA ALA A 90 19.71 -13.87 -1.70
C ALA A 90 19.94 -12.80 -0.62
N HIS A 91 18.93 -11.96 -0.39
CA HIS A 91 18.88 -11.03 0.73
C HIS A 91 17.89 -11.54 1.76
N ASN A 92 18.29 -11.53 3.04
CA ASN A 92 17.47 -12.03 4.15
C ASN A 92 16.93 -13.45 3.91
N GLY A 93 17.76 -14.35 3.37
CA GLY A 93 17.36 -15.71 3.01
C GLY A 93 16.64 -15.86 1.67
N GLY A 94 16.29 -14.76 0.99
CA GLY A 94 15.73 -14.75 -0.37
C GLY A 94 14.25 -15.14 -0.48
N ILE A 95 13.75 -16.01 0.40
CA ILE A 95 12.35 -16.47 0.45
C ILE A 95 11.70 -16.21 1.83
N PRO A 96 10.37 -16.06 1.91
CA PRO A 96 9.65 -15.79 3.16
C PRO A 96 9.96 -16.74 4.32
N GLN A 97 9.98 -18.05 4.09
CA GLN A 97 10.18 -19.05 5.13
C GLN A 97 11.63 -19.20 5.61
N ALA A 98 12.58 -18.47 5.00
CA ALA A 98 13.99 -18.49 5.38
C ALA A 98 14.41 -17.28 6.24
N VAL A 99 13.51 -16.32 6.49
CA VAL A 99 13.80 -15.16 7.35
C VAL A 99 13.22 -15.34 8.75
N SER A 100 13.98 -14.91 9.76
CA SER A 100 13.46 -14.81 11.13
C SER A 100 12.44 -13.67 11.22
N LEU A 101 11.18 -14.03 11.52
CA LEU A 101 10.09 -13.07 11.71
C LEU A 101 10.38 -12.11 12.87
N ASP A 102 10.90 -12.59 14.00
CA ASP A 102 11.19 -11.76 15.16
C ASP A 102 12.26 -10.70 14.85
N HIS A 103 13.33 -11.10 14.17
CA HIS A 103 14.36 -10.15 13.73
C HIS A 103 13.82 -9.15 12.69
N HIS A 104 12.94 -9.62 11.80
CA HIS A 104 12.26 -8.74 10.85
C HIS A 104 11.43 -7.67 11.58
N LEU A 105 10.58 -8.09 12.53
CA LEU A 105 9.69 -7.19 13.27
C LEU A 105 10.48 -6.25 14.20
N ALA A 106 11.54 -6.72 14.86
CA ALA A 106 12.42 -5.87 15.67
C ALA A 106 13.09 -4.77 14.81
N ARG A 107 13.57 -5.13 13.62
CA ARG A 107 14.15 -4.17 12.67
C ARG A 107 13.10 -3.17 12.18
N ALA A 108 11.91 -3.63 11.82
CA ALA A 108 10.81 -2.78 11.37
C ALA A 108 10.36 -1.82 12.48
N ALA A 109 10.20 -2.31 13.72
CA ALA A 109 9.82 -1.51 14.88
C ALA A 109 10.82 -0.36 15.11
N HIS A 110 12.12 -0.68 15.12
CA HIS A 110 13.16 0.33 15.22
C HIS A 110 13.04 1.37 14.10
N GLN A 111 12.89 0.95 12.85
CA GLN A 111 12.77 1.88 11.72
C GLN A 111 11.51 2.76 11.79
N ILE A 112 10.35 2.21 12.19
CA ILE A 112 9.12 2.98 12.40
C ILE A 112 9.35 4.05 13.48
N LEU A 113 9.92 3.66 14.62
CA LEU A 113 10.14 4.54 15.75
C LEU A 113 11.09 5.69 15.43
N HIS A 114 12.07 5.47 14.56
CA HIS A 114 13.07 6.47 14.17
C HIS A 114 12.63 7.35 13.00
N SER A 115 11.84 6.82 12.05
CA SER A 115 11.51 7.53 10.81
C SER A 115 10.17 8.27 10.85
N LEU A 116 9.23 7.83 11.70
CA LEU A 116 7.90 8.41 11.78
C LEU A 116 7.69 9.03 13.17
N GLY A 117 7.18 10.27 13.22
CA GLY A 117 6.80 10.91 14.49
C GLY A 117 5.72 10.12 15.23
N SER A 118 5.65 10.25 16.55
CA SER A 118 4.68 9.51 17.39
C SER A 118 3.22 9.77 17.01
N SER A 119 2.90 10.98 16.55
CA SER A 119 1.58 11.41 16.09
C SER A 119 1.40 11.27 14.58
N PHE A 120 2.19 10.42 13.91
CA PHE A 120 2.09 10.23 12.45
C PHE A 120 0.68 9.75 12.06
N ALA A 121 0.01 10.56 11.25
CA ALA A 121 -1.33 10.29 10.70
C ALA A 121 -1.33 10.25 9.15
N GLY A 122 -0.14 10.20 8.54
CA GLY A 122 0.01 10.16 7.09
C GLY A 122 -0.10 8.75 6.50
N LEU A 123 0.23 8.66 5.21
CA LEU A 123 0.25 7.42 4.44
C LEU A 123 1.57 6.67 4.66
N ALA A 124 1.51 5.45 5.19
CA ALA A 124 2.67 4.57 5.33
C ALA A 124 2.58 3.41 4.33
N VAL A 125 3.34 3.52 3.24
CA VAL A 125 3.22 2.64 2.07
C VAL A 125 4.39 1.67 2.01
N LEU A 126 4.11 0.37 2.09
CA LEU A 126 5.13 -0.68 1.95
C LEU A 126 5.24 -1.09 0.48
N ASP A 127 6.41 -0.87 -0.14
CA ASP A 127 6.66 -1.17 -1.55
C ASP A 127 7.47 -2.47 -1.71
N TRP A 128 6.76 -3.58 -1.52
CA TRP A 128 7.27 -4.95 -1.66
C TRP A 128 6.70 -5.60 -2.92
N GLU A 129 7.48 -5.63 -4.00
CA GLU A 129 7.01 -6.11 -5.31
C GLU A 129 7.54 -7.48 -5.73
N GLU A 130 8.48 -8.03 -4.97
CA GLU A 130 9.37 -9.09 -5.47
C GLU A 130 8.67 -10.45 -5.60
N TRP A 131 7.80 -10.78 -4.66
CA TRP A 131 6.97 -11.99 -4.68
C TRP A 131 5.50 -11.66 -4.36
N TYR A 132 4.61 -12.59 -4.66
CA TYR A 132 3.20 -12.53 -4.31
C TYR A 132 2.93 -13.47 -3.12
N PRO A 133 2.10 -13.08 -2.13
CA PRO A 133 1.94 -13.87 -0.91
C PRO A 133 1.24 -15.21 -1.11
N LEU A 134 0.46 -15.38 -2.17
CA LEU A 134 -0.07 -16.68 -2.59
C LEU A 134 0.90 -17.33 -3.58
N TRP A 135 1.20 -18.61 -3.39
CA TRP A 135 2.05 -19.44 -4.24
C TRP A 135 1.64 -19.33 -5.70
N ALA A 136 0.34 -19.53 -5.93
CA ALA A 136 -0.28 -19.47 -7.25
C ALA A 136 -0.16 -18.10 -7.92
N GLY A 137 0.31 -17.07 -7.21
CA GLY A 137 0.64 -15.67 -7.56
C GLY A 137 2.00 -15.40 -8.21
N ASN A 138 2.91 -16.37 -8.12
CA ASN A 138 4.33 -16.20 -8.45
C ASN A 138 4.67 -16.73 -9.84
N TRP A 139 3.83 -16.43 -10.83
CA TRP A 139 4.09 -16.76 -12.23
C TRP A 139 4.98 -15.72 -12.93
N GLY A 140 5.66 -16.15 -13.99
CA GLY A 140 6.53 -15.31 -14.81
C GLY A 140 8.02 -15.35 -14.42
N PRO A 141 8.90 -14.91 -15.32
CA PRO A 141 10.34 -15.16 -15.24
C PRO A 141 11.00 -14.56 -14.00
N HIS A 142 10.43 -13.48 -13.44
CA HIS A 142 10.99 -12.81 -12.25
C HIS A 142 10.53 -13.40 -10.92
N ARG A 143 9.44 -14.17 -10.89
CA ARG A 143 8.85 -14.70 -9.64
C ARG A 143 8.96 -16.21 -9.47
N GLN A 144 9.18 -16.95 -10.55
CA GLN A 144 9.40 -18.40 -10.49
C GLN A 144 10.60 -18.80 -9.64
N VAL A 145 11.61 -17.93 -9.52
CA VAL A 145 12.77 -18.15 -8.65
C VAL A 145 12.39 -18.37 -7.19
N TYR A 146 11.34 -17.72 -6.68
CA TYR A 146 10.89 -17.91 -5.29
C TYR A 146 10.28 -19.30 -5.08
N LEU A 147 9.58 -19.83 -6.08
CA LEU A 147 9.01 -21.18 -6.04
C LEU A 147 10.11 -22.24 -6.09
N ALA A 148 11.08 -22.07 -6.99
CA ALA A 148 12.23 -22.96 -7.12
C ALA A 148 13.11 -22.95 -5.86
N ALA A 149 13.40 -21.76 -5.30
CA ALA A 149 14.16 -21.64 -4.07
C ALA A 149 13.42 -22.23 -2.86
N SER A 150 12.09 -22.07 -2.80
CA SER A 150 11.26 -22.69 -1.76
C SER A 150 11.31 -24.21 -1.82
N TRP A 151 11.31 -24.78 -3.02
CA TRP A 151 11.47 -26.21 -3.24
C TRP A 151 12.85 -26.71 -2.77
N VAL A 152 13.94 -26.07 -3.20
CA VAL A 152 15.30 -26.42 -2.78
C VAL A 152 15.47 -26.30 -1.26
N TRP A 153 14.92 -25.26 -0.65
CA TRP A 153 14.92 -25.07 0.79
C TRP A 153 14.25 -26.24 1.51
N THR A 154 13.10 -26.72 1.01
CA THR A 154 12.42 -27.87 1.61
C THR A 154 13.24 -29.16 1.48
N GLN A 155 13.90 -29.40 0.35
CA GLN A 155 14.77 -30.57 0.18
C GLN A 155 15.89 -30.61 1.21
N GLN A 156 16.43 -29.43 1.56
CA GLN A 156 17.50 -29.29 2.56
C GLN A 156 16.97 -29.44 3.99
N MET A 157 15.83 -28.82 4.30
CA MET A 157 15.27 -28.81 5.66
C MET A 157 14.51 -30.09 6.01
N PHE A 158 13.99 -30.81 5.01
CA PHE A 158 13.16 -31.99 5.18
C PHE A 158 13.58 -33.12 4.20
N PRO A 159 14.84 -33.61 4.29
CA PRO A 159 15.37 -34.59 3.34
C PRO A 159 14.69 -35.96 3.42
N GLY A 160 14.00 -36.27 4.53
CA GLY A 160 13.31 -37.55 4.73
C GLY A 160 11.87 -37.60 4.17
N LEU A 161 11.32 -36.49 3.72
CA LEU A 161 9.99 -36.46 3.07
C LEU A 161 10.10 -36.92 1.62
N ASP A 162 9.04 -37.53 1.10
CA ASP A 162 8.97 -37.85 -0.32
C ASP A 162 8.82 -36.59 -1.20
N PRO A 163 9.08 -36.66 -2.51
CA PRO A 163 9.01 -35.49 -3.38
C PRO A 163 7.64 -34.77 -3.41
N GLN A 164 6.53 -35.48 -3.29
CA GLN A 164 5.20 -34.87 -3.29
C GLN A 164 4.95 -34.15 -1.96
N GLU A 165 5.35 -34.74 -0.85
CA GLU A 165 5.29 -34.12 0.49
C GLU A 165 6.18 -32.88 0.57
N GLN A 166 7.39 -32.94 0.01
CA GLN A 166 8.28 -31.77 -0.09
C GLN A 166 7.62 -30.63 -0.88
N LEU A 167 6.78 -30.94 -1.87
CA LEU A 167 6.20 -29.92 -2.75
C LEU A 167 5.08 -29.21 -2.00
N HIS A 168 4.26 -30.01 -1.33
CA HIS A 168 3.24 -29.51 -0.43
C HIS A 168 3.85 -28.67 0.70
N LYS A 169 4.98 -29.11 1.27
CA LYS A 169 5.69 -28.38 2.33
C LYS A 169 6.30 -27.07 1.83
N ALA A 170 6.86 -27.04 0.62
CA ALA A 170 7.36 -25.81 0.00
C ALA A 170 6.23 -24.79 -0.21
N HIS A 171 5.08 -25.26 -0.72
CA HIS A 171 3.89 -24.44 -0.93
C HIS A 171 3.37 -23.84 0.39
N THR A 172 3.09 -24.70 1.36
CA THR A 172 2.50 -24.28 2.65
C THR A 172 3.44 -23.39 3.44
N SER A 173 4.73 -23.72 3.52
CA SER A 173 5.72 -22.91 4.25
C SER A 173 5.89 -21.53 3.62
N PHE A 174 5.90 -21.44 2.29
CA PHE A 174 5.97 -20.15 1.59
C PHE A 174 4.77 -19.27 1.90
N GLU A 175 3.54 -19.75 1.72
CA GLU A 175 2.33 -18.92 1.93
C GLU A 175 2.14 -18.53 3.39
N GLN A 176 2.43 -19.45 4.33
CA GLN A 176 2.35 -19.16 5.77
C GLN A 176 3.35 -18.07 6.17
N ALA A 177 4.61 -18.19 5.76
CA ALA A 177 5.64 -17.21 6.08
C ALA A 177 5.41 -15.88 5.36
N ALA A 178 4.95 -15.90 4.11
CA ALA A 178 4.59 -14.70 3.35
C ALA A 178 3.46 -13.92 4.02
N ARG A 179 2.40 -14.63 4.44
CA ARG A 179 1.30 -14.06 5.22
C ARG A 179 1.82 -13.48 6.53
N ALA A 180 2.56 -14.25 7.33
CA ALA A 180 3.06 -13.80 8.63
C ALA A 180 3.90 -12.51 8.50
N LEU A 181 4.83 -12.47 7.53
CA LEU A 181 5.63 -11.27 7.27
C LEU A 181 4.77 -10.07 6.93
N MET A 182 3.84 -10.20 5.98
CA MET A 182 3.03 -9.05 5.54
C MET A 182 2.02 -8.60 6.60
N GLU A 183 1.31 -9.54 7.22
CA GLU A 183 0.26 -9.30 8.21
C GLU A 183 0.83 -8.67 9.48
N TYR A 184 1.84 -9.29 10.10
CA TYR A 184 2.41 -8.78 11.34
C TYR A 184 3.16 -7.47 11.15
N THR A 185 3.72 -7.20 9.97
CA THR A 185 4.34 -5.91 9.67
C THR A 185 3.32 -4.77 9.65
N LEU A 186 2.14 -4.99 9.04
CA LEU A 186 1.05 -4.01 9.06
C LEU A 186 0.49 -3.80 10.47
N GLN A 187 0.29 -4.90 11.21
CA GLN A 187 -0.19 -4.84 12.59
C GLN A 187 0.79 -4.09 13.50
N LEU A 188 2.10 -4.33 13.34
CA LEU A 188 3.15 -3.59 14.05
C LEU A 188 3.10 -2.10 13.71
N GLY A 189 2.99 -1.75 12.42
CA GLY A 189 2.83 -0.37 11.96
C GLY A 189 1.65 0.33 12.63
N ARG A 190 0.48 -0.31 12.62
CA ARG A 190 -0.75 0.20 13.25
C ARG A 190 -0.66 0.26 14.77
N THR A 191 0.08 -0.64 15.40
CA THR A 191 0.29 -0.60 16.86
C THR A 191 1.17 0.57 17.24
N LEU A 192 2.27 0.79 16.51
CA LEU A 192 3.23 1.85 16.82
C LEU A 192 2.76 3.23 16.36
N ARG A 193 1.99 3.30 15.26
CA ARG A 193 1.44 4.54 14.67
C ARG A 193 -0.04 4.32 14.33
N PRO A 194 -0.95 4.35 15.33
CA PRO A 194 -2.35 3.98 15.17
C PRO A 194 -3.16 4.91 14.26
N SER A 195 -2.77 6.19 14.18
CA SER A 195 -3.38 7.14 13.25
C SER A 195 -2.84 7.02 11.82
N GLY A 196 -1.79 6.24 11.60
CA GLY A 196 -1.19 6.05 10.29
C GLY A 196 -2.05 5.17 9.37
N LEU A 197 -2.03 5.50 8.09
CA LEU A 197 -2.72 4.75 7.03
C LEU A 197 -1.74 3.79 6.33
N TRP A 198 -1.74 2.54 6.80
CA TRP A 198 -0.81 1.48 6.43
C TRP A 198 -1.38 0.57 5.35
N GLY A 199 -0.53 0.21 4.38
CA GLY A 199 -0.90 -0.72 3.32
C GLY A 199 0.25 -0.99 2.35
N PHE A 200 0.08 -2.00 1.52
CA PHE A 200 1.06 -2.35 0.49
C PHE A 200 0.76 -1.67 -0.83
N TYR A 201 1.79 -1.09 -1.44
CA TYR A 201 1.72 -0.60 -2.81
C TYR A 201 1.30 -1.73 -3.77
N ARG A 202 0.47 -1.38 -4.76
CA ARG A 202 -0.14 -2.26 -5.79
C ARG A 202 -1.23 -3.20 -5.33
N TYR A 203 -1.62 -3.18 -4.05
CA TYR A 203 -2.72 -4.02 -3.59
C TYR A 203 -4.04 -3.23 -3.48
N PRO A 204 -5.17 -3.82 -3.94
CA PRO A 204 -5.25 -5.09 -4.65
C PRO A 204 -4.74 -5.02 -6.10
N ALA A 205 -4.35 -6.17 -6.63
CA ALA A 205 -4.04 -6.33 -8.04
C ALA A 205 -5.34 -6.56 -8.85
N CYS A 206 -5.33 -6.28 -10.15
CA CYS A 206 -6.49 -6.51 -11.03
C CYS A 206 -6.17 -7.44 -12.21
N GLY A 207 -4.90 -7.54 -12.64
CA GLY A 207 -4.51 -8.39 -13.76
C GLY A 207 -5.00 -7.94 -15.15
N ASN A 208 -5.54 -6.72 -15.27
CA ASN A 208 -6.08 -6.17 -16.52
C ASN A 208 -5.01 -5.52 -17.43
N GLY A 209 -3.82 -6.12 -17.53
CA GLY A 209 -2.74 -5.59 -18.36
C GLY A 209 -3.09 -5.52 -19.85
N TRP A 210 -2.51 -4.56 -20.57
CA TRP A 210 -2.64 -4.48 -22.03
C TRP A 210 -1.64 -5.38 -22.74
N HIS A 211 -2.15 -6.25 -23.63
CA HIS A 211 -1.36 -7.10 -24.51
C HIS A 211 -1.79 -6.82 -25.95
N LYS A 212 -0.84 -6.59 -26.86
CA LYS A 212 -1.08 -6.11 -28.25
C LYS A 212 -2.06 -6.95 -29.09
N MET A 213 -2.37 -8.18 -28.67
CA MET A 213 -3.23 -9.13 -29.37
C MET A 213 -4.66 -9.20 -28.81
N ALA A 214 -5.03 -8.31 -27.88
CA ALA A 214 -6.37 -8.32 -27.28
C ALA A 214 -7.38 -7.57 -28.17
N SER A 215 -7.96 -8.25 -29.16
CA SER A 215 -9.06 -7.70 -29.99
C SER A 215 -10.31 -7.35 -29.17
N ASN A 216 -10.51 -7.99 -28.01
CA ASN A 216 -11.67 -7.81 -27.12
C ASN A 216 -11.27 -7.31 -25.72
N TYR A 217 -10.41 -6.29 -25.64
CA TYR A 217 -10.00 -5.76 -24.35
C TYR A 217 -11.13 -4.95 -23.69
N THR A 218 -11.61 -5.41 -22.53
CA THR A 218 -12.69 -4.76 -21.78
C THR A 218 -12.20 -3.96 -20.57
N GLY A 219 -10.94 -4.14 -20.18
CA GLY A 219 -10.36 -3.58 -18.96
C GLY A 219 -10.73 -4.28 -17.66
N HIS A 220 -11.61 -5.30 -17.68
CA HIS A 220 -12.00 -6.04 -16.48
C HIS A 220 -10.82 -6.73 -15.80
N CYS A 221 -10.90 -6.85 -14.48
CA CYS A 221 -9.95 -7.65 -13.74
C CYS A 221 -10.05 -9.13 -14.14
N HIS A 222 -8.91 -9.80 -14.19
CA HIS A 222 -8.87 -11.22 -14.49
C HIS A 222 -9.51 -12.00 -13.33
N ALA A 223 -10.46 -12.91 -13.61
CA ALA A 223 -11.23 -13.61 -12.57
C ALA A 223 -10.33 -14.35 -11.56
N ALA A 224 -9.28 -15.03 -12.02
CA ALA A 224 -8.33 -15.67 -11.12
C ALA A 224 -7.59 -14.68 -10.18
N ILE A 225 -7.55 -13.38 -10.50
CA ILE A 225 -6.97 -12.35 -9.62
C ILE A 225 -7.99 -11.89 -8.60
N THR A 226 -9.25 -11.67 -8.99
CA THR A 226 -10.31 -11.30 -8.05
C THR A 226 -10.56 -12.41 -7.02
N THR A 227 -10.52 -13.68 -7.44
CA THR A 227 -10.56 -14.84 -6.52
C THR A 227 -9.39 -14.83 -5.54
N ARG A 228 -8.16 -14.59 -6.00
CA ARG A 228 -6.98 -14.48 -5.14
C ARG A 228 -7.10 -13.31 -4.17
N ASN A 229 -7.62 -12.17 -4.60
CA ASN A 229 -7.85 -11.03 -3.72
C ASN A 229 -8.86 -11.36 -2.62
N THR A 230 -9.88 -12.17 -2.90
CA THR A 230 -10.79 -12.67 -1.84
C THR A 230 -10.07 -13.57 -0.84
N GLN A 231 -9.11 -14.39 -1.28
CA GLN A 231 -8.27 -15.21 -0.38
C GLN A 231 -7.32 -14.36 0.49
N LEU A 232 -6.94 -13.16 0.02
CA LEU A 232 -6.11 -12.20 0.75
C LEU A 232 -6.88 -11.39 1.80
N ARG A 233 -8.02 -11.88 2.28
CA ARG A 233 -8.81 -11.19 3.30
C ARG A 233 -8.02 -10.75 4.54
N TRP A 234 -7.07 -11.59 4.98
CA TRP A 234 -6.16 -11.28 6.07
C TRP A 234 -5.33 -10.01 5.82
N LEU A 235 -4.97 -9.73 4.55
CA LEU A 235 -4.22 -8.54 4.17
C LEU A 235 -5.09 -7.28 4.30
N TRP A 236 -6.35 -7.37 3.89
CA TRP A 236 -7.32 -6.26 3.99
C TRP A 236 -7.64 -5.96 5.44
N ALA A 237 -7.87 -6.99 6.27
CA ALA A 237 -8.11 -6.85 7.71
C ALA A 237 -6.93 -6.17 8.44
N ALA A 238 -5.69 -6.51 8.06
CA ALA A 238 -4.49 -5.93 8.63
C ALA A 238 -4.21 -4.50 8.15
N SER A 239 -4.69 -4.12 6.96
CA SER A 239 -4.46 -2.78 6.37
C SER A 239 -5.33 -1.70 7.03
N SER A 240 -4.88 -0.45 6.98
CA SER A 240 -5.72 0.74 7.25
C SER A 240 -5.91 1.65 6.02
N ALA A 241 -5.27 1.33 4.89
CA ALA A 241 -5.55 1.94 3.58
C ALA A 241 -5.16 0.99 2.42
N LEU A 242 -5.72 1.23 1.24
CA LEU A 242 -5.38 0.49 0.02
C LEU A 242 -4.66 1.37 -0.99
N PHE A 243 -3.63 0.83 -1.63
CA PHE A 243 -2.75 1.58 -2.55
C PHE A 243 -2.66 0.93 -3.95
N PRO A 244 -3.77 0.80 -4.69
CA PRO A 244 -3.74 0.21 -6.02
C PRO A 244 -2.93 1.09 -6.98
N SER A 245 -2.09 0.47 -7.82
CA SER A 245 -1.40 1.20 -8.90
C SER A 245 -2.33 1.34 -10.09
N ILE A 246 -2.54 2.53 -10.63
CA ILE A 246 -3.33 2.79 -11.86
C ILE A 246 -2.45 3.28 -13.02
N TYR A 247 -1.14 3.03 -12.95
CA TYR A 247 -0.21 3.39 -14.01
C TYR A 247 -0.64 2.80 -15.35
N LEU A 248 -0.82 3.67 -16.34
CA LEU A 248 -1.20 3.26 -17.69
C LEU A 248 -0.08 2.42 -18.33
N PRO A 249 -0.38 1.21 -18.83
CA PRO A 249 0.57 0.40 -19.58
C PRO A 249 1.07 1.15 -20.83
N PRO A 250 2.33 0.94 -21.24
CA PRO A 250 2.83 1.46 -22.51
C PRO A 250 1.94 1.00 -23.66
N ARG A 251 1.64 1.92 -24.59
CA ARG A 251 0.84 1.64 -25.80
C ARG A 251 -0.63 1.23 -25.55
N LEU A 252 -1.17 1.42 -24.34
CA LEU A 252 -2.62 1.27 -24.11
C LEU A 252 -3.38 2.35 -24.93
N PRO A 253 -4.27 1.95 -25.86
CA PRO A 253 -5.08 2.89 -26.64
C PRO A 253 -5.93 3.81 -25.77
N LEU A 254 -6.14 5.06 -26.21
CA LEU A 254 -6.90 6.06 -25.46
C LEU A 254 -8.30 5.57 -25.08
N ALA A 255 -8.98 4.89 -26.01
CA ALA A 255 -10.32 4.30 -25.83
C ALA A 255 -10.43 3.35 -24.62
N TYR A 256 -9.31 2.75 -24.18
CA TYR A 256 -9.29 1.76 -23.11
C TYR A 256 -8.73 2.27 -21.79
N ARG A 257 -8.21 3.50 -21.72
CA ARG A 257 -7.56 4.04 -20.51
C ARG A 257 -8.54 4.19 -19.35
N GLN A 258 -9.73 4.70 -19.60
CA GLN A 258 -10.76 4.84 -18.57
C GLN A 258 -11.19 3.47 -18.04
N ALA A 259 -11.47 2.51 -18.92
CA ALA A 259 -11.84 1.16 -18.52
C ALA A 259 -10.73 0.45 -17.72
N PHE A 260 -9.46 0.64 -18.10
CA PHE A 260 -8.32 0.11 -17.34
C PHE A 260 -8.26 0.66 -15.91
N VAL A 261 -8.42 1.98 -15.74
CA VAL A 261 -8.38 2.61 -14.42
C VAL A 261 -9.61 2.24 -13.59
N ARG A 262 -10.80 2.32 -14.19
CA ARG A 262 -12.09 2.05 -13.54
C ARG A 262 -12.10 0.69 -12.82
N HIS A 263 -11.82 -0.40 -13.54
CA HIS A 263 -11.90 -1.73 -12.92
C HIS A 263 -10.85 -1.98 -11.83
N ARG A 264 -9.71 -1.27 -11.87
CA ARG A 264 -8.71 -1.34 -10.79
C ARG A 264 -9.20 -0.65 -9.52
N LEU A 265 -9.92 0.46 -9.68
CA LEU A 265 -10.56 1.16 -8.56
C LEU A 265 -11.76 0.37 -8.04
N GLU A 266 -12.61 -0.18 -8.92
CA GLU A 266 -13.74 -1.03 -8.54
C GLU A 266 -13.27 -2.25 -7.72
N GLU A 267 -12.18 -2.91 -8.11
CA GLU A 267 -11.62 -4.01 -7.32
C GLU A 267 -11.05 -3.54 -5.98
N ALA A 268 -10.43 -2.35 -5.93
CA ALA A 268 -9.98 -1.76 -4.67
C ALA A 268 -11.15 -1.47 -3.72
N PHE A 269 -12.23 -0.85 -4.22
CA PHE A 269 -13.43 -0.61 -3.43
C PHE A 269 -14.14 -1.91 -3.02
N ARG A 270 -14.16 -2.92 -3.89
CA ARG A 270 -14.72 -4.24 -3.56
C ARG A 270 -14.01 -4.84 -2.34
N VAL A 271 -12.67 -4.87 -2.33
CA VAL A 271 -11.94 -5.45 -1.19
C VAL A 271 -11.90 -4.56 0.04
N ALA A 272 -12.02 -3.23 -0.14
CA ALA A 272 -12.11 -2.27 0.97
C ALA A 272 -13.30 -2.52 1.90
N LEU A 273 -14.35 -3.16 1.39
CA LEU A 273 -15.61 -3.47 2.08
C LEU A 273 -15.65 -4.88 2.68
N LEU A 274 -14.66 -5.75 2.43
CA LEU A 274 -14.77 -7.18 2.80
C LEU A 274 -14.62 -7.44 4.30
N GLU A 275 -13.71 -6.72 4.97
CA GLU A 275 -13.28 -7.06 6.33
C GLU A 275 -13.52 -5.95 7.35
N HIS A 276 -14.14 -4.85 6.94
CA HIS A 276 -14.32 -3.66 7.79
C HIS A 276 -15.77 -3.18 7.75
N SER A 277 -16.29 -2.73 8.88
CA SER A 277 -17.62 -2.12 8.96
C SER A 277 -17.73 -0.82 8.16
N HIS A 278 -16.60 -0.16 7.93
CA HIS A 278 -16.46 1.03 7.09
C HIS A 278 -15.42 0.75 6.00
N PRO A 279 -15.61 1.25 4.77
CA PRO A 279 -14.66 1.02 3.70
C PRO A 279 -13.28 1.56 4.05
N LEU A 280 -12.23 0.79 3.79
CA LEU A 280 -10.85 1.30 3.83
C LEU A 280 -10.67 2.47 2.84
N PRO A 281 -9.94 3.53 3.20
CA PRO A 281 -9.58 4.58 2.26
C PRO A 281 -8.73 4.02 1.11
N VAL A 282 -9.09 4.39 -0.13
CA VAL A 282 -8.41 3.95 -1.35
C VAL A 282 -7.63 5.12 -1.94
N LEU A 283 -6.30 5.00 -1.97
CA LEU A 283 -5.41 6.02 -2.52
C LEU A 283 -4.62 5.44 -3.69
N ALA A 284 -5.12 5.70 -4.90
CA ALA A 284 -4.57 5.11 -6.11
C ALA A 284 -3.26 5.79 -6.54
N TYR A 285 -2.21 5.00 -6.73
CA TYR A 285 -0.93 5.47 -7.25
C TYR A 285 -1.04 5.75 -8.75
N SER A 286 -0.83 7.02 -9.12
CA SER A 286 -0.68 7.47 -10.50
C SER A 286 0.74 7.95 -10.79
N ARG A 287 1.13 7.99 -12.07
CA ARG A 287 2.46 8.44 -12.52
C ARG A 287 2.29 9.60 -13.48
N LEU A 288 3.15 10.61 -13.32
CA LEU A 288 3.24 11.75 -14.24
C LEU A 288 4.02 11.42 -15.52
N THR A 289 4.78 10.32 -15.51
CA THR A 289 5.62 9.90 -16.63
C THR A 289 5.35 8.46 -17.06
N HIS A 290 5.60 8.17 -18.33
CA HIS A 290 5.70 6.78 -18.79
C HIS A 290 6.92 6.07 -18.16
N ARG A 291 6.92 4.72 -18.16
CA ARG A 291 7.87 3.86 -17.41
C ARG A 291 9.38 4.12 -17.67
N SER A 292 9.77 4.87 -18.70
CA SER A 292 11.15 5.04 -19.17
C SER A 292 11.87 6.32 -18.71
N SER A 293 11.30 7.15 -17.82
CA SER A 293 11.99 8.35 -17.32
C SER A 293 13.07 7.99 -16.26
N GLY A 294 14.31 8.45 -16.48
CA GLY A 294 15.43 8.20 -15.56
C GLY A 294 15.24 8.77 -14.15
N ARG A 295 15.93 8.17 -13.17
CA ARG A 295 15.72 8.30 -11.71
C ARG A 295 15.89 9.71 -11.10
N PHE A 296 16.59 10.63 -11.74
CA PHE A 296 16.87 11.96 -11.17
C PHE A 296 16.21 13.10 -11.95
N LEU A 297 15.62 14.05 -11.21
CA LEU A 297 15.16 15.33 -11.72
C LEU A 297 16.37 16.24 -11.95
N SER A 298 16.64 16.59 -13.22
CA SER A 298 17.58 17.65 -13.61
C SER A 298 16.90 19.02 -13.51
N LEU A 299 17.66 20.12 -13.62
CA LEU A 299 17.13 21.49 -13.70
C LEU A 299 15.98 21.58 -14.73
N GLU A 300 16.22 21.08 -15.95
CA GLU A 300 15.23 21.06 -17.03
C GLU A 300 13.98 20.26 -16.64
N LYS A 301 14.14 19.08 -16.03
CA LYS A 301 12.98 18.28 -15.57
C LYS A 301 12.22 18.98 -14.45
N CYS A 302 12.89 19.72 -13.57
CA CYS A 302 12.22 20.50 -12.53
C CYS A 302 11.39 21.63 -13.13
N TRP A 303 11.90 22.37 -14.12
CA TRP A 303 11.10 23.38 -14.83
C TRP A 303 9.93 22.77 -15.60
N ARG A 304 10.15 21.68 -16.35
CA ARG A 304 9.04 20.96 -17.01
C ARG A 304 7.98 20.48 -16.03
N LEU A 305 8.39 20.05 -14.82
CA LEU A 305 7.47 19.63 -13.78
C LEU A 305 6.69 20.81 -13.19
N HIS A 306 7.37 21.94 -12.96
CA HIS A 306 6.74 23.19 -12.55
C HIS A 306 5.67 23.62 -13.56
N ASP A 307 6.03 23.69 -14.84
CA ASP A 307 5.14 24.17 -15.90
C ASP A 307 3.95 23.23 -16.08
N TYR A 308 4.17 21.92 -15.98
CA TYR A 308 3.09 20.93 -15.99
C TYR A 308 2.16 21.05 -14.77
N LEU A 309 2.72 21.31 -13.58
CA LEU A 309 1.93 21.53 -12.36
C LEU A 309 1.06 22.78 -12.49
N VAL A 310 1.62 23.89 -12.94
CA VAL A 310 0.88 25.16 -13.03
C VAL A 310 -0.10 25.15 -14.21
N GLY A 311 0.30 24.63 -15.36
CA GLY A 311 -0.46 24.72 -16.60
C GLY A 311 -1.44 23.59 -16.87
N THR A 312 -1.30 22.42 -16.23
CA THR A 312 -2.14 21.25 -16.55
C THR A 312 -2.65 20.53 -15.31
N LEU A 313 -1.77 20.03 -14.46
CA LEU A 313 -2.18 19.17 -13.34
C LEU A 313 -2.89 19.97 -12.25
N GLY A 314 -2.33 21.12 -11.85
CA GLY A 314 -2.88 21.98 -10.80
C GLY A 314 -4.32 22.41 -11.05
N PRO A 315 -4.67 22.99 -12.22
CA PRO A 315 -6.05 23.31 -12.55
C PRO A 315 -6.99 22.10 -12.48
N TYR A 316 -6.54 20.92 -12.93
CA TYR A 316 -7.32 19.69 -12.84
C TYR A 316 -7.54 19.25 -11.39
N VAL A 317 -6.49 19.26 -10.56
CA VAL A 317 -6.56 18.91 -9.13
C VAL A 317 -7.53 19.83 -8.38
N ILE A 318 -7.41 21.14 -8.60
CA ILE A 318 -8.32 22.12 -7.99
C ILE A 318 -9.76 21.85 -8.39
N ASN A 319 -10.01 21.61 -9.68
CA ASN A 319 -11.35 21.36 -10.20
C ASN A 319 -11.96 20.10 -9.58
N VAL A 320 -11.28 18.95 -9.65
CA VAL A 320 -11.82 17.68 -9.13
C VAL A 320 -12.01 17.71 -7.61
N THR A 321 -11.09 18.36 -6.87
CA THR A 321 -11.19 18.46 -5.40
C THR A 321 -12.36 19.35 -4.99
N LYS A 322 -12.54 20.50 -5.65
CA LYS A 322 -13.70 21.38 -5.42
C LYS A 322 -15.02 20.72 -5.80
N ALA A 323 -15.04 20.01 -6.93
CA ALA A 323 -16.23 19.28 -7.36
C ALA A 323 -16.61 18.18 -6.36
N ALA A 324 -15.63 17.44 -5.83
CA ALA A 324 -15.86 16.43 -4.79
C ALA A 324 -16.42 17.05 -3.50
N MET A 325 -15.83 18.17 -3.04
CA MET A 325 -16.32 18.91 -1.86
C MET A 325 -17.73 19.48 -2.04
N ALA A 326 -18.08 19.94 -3.24
CA ALA A 326 -19.41 20.50 -3.50
C ALA A 326 -20.50 19.42 -3.61
N CYS A 327 -20.11 18.17 -3.86
CA CYS A 327 -21.02 17.04 -4.00
C CYS A 327 -21.29 16.32 -2.67
N SER A 328 -20.33 16.36 -1.74
CA SER A 328 -20.41 15.74 -0.40
C SER A 328 -21.30 16.53 0.56
#